data_AF-A0A7W2J0C8-F1
#
_entry.id   AF-A0A7W2J0C8-F1
#
_cell.length_a   1.000
_cell.length_b   1.000
_cell.length_c   1.000
_cell.angle_alpha   90.00
_cell.angle_beta   90.00
_cell.angle_gamma   90.00
#
_symmetry.space_group_name_H-M   'P 1'
#
loop_
_entity.id
_entity.type
_entity.pdbx_description
1 polymer ?
#
loop_
_entity_poly.entity_id
_entity_poly.type
_entity_poly.pdbx_seq_one_letter_code
_entity_poly.pdbx_strand_id
1 'polypeptide(L)'
;MNIDKAIRKRKKSYKRFMLSMSFIFFILPIAFILSGKFYLFYIIYLIIIEILIFLVSIIKMSNESLKFYCDGYKLKIIFGIKRDSIKIICEKVILVHVEKYENQNKNKIKDIDDFKIIILATSKFRNNRMIAVDLNFLKRYPYVADHYINLKSIYPEKNFYYTVIKRAGIKKYPLLDCIYKNCVYAHFTDDFINRLKFYRENSEKYNLTKNNYK
;
A
#
# COMPACT_ATOMS: atom_id res chain seq x y z
N MET A 1 15.68 10.20 -8.68
CA MET A 1 14.30 10.75 -8.71
C MET A 1 13.82 10.96 -7.29
N ASN A 2 13.11 12.03 -6.93
CA ASN A 2 12.77 12.27 -5.53
C ASN A 2 11.42 11.66 -5.08
N ILE A 3 11.46 10.71 -4.13
CA ILE A 3 10.28 9.98 -3.63
C ILE A 3 9.32 10.90 -2.87
N ASP A 4 9.84 11.84 -2.08
CA ASP A 4 9.02 12.79 -1.33
C ASP A 4 8.31 13.77 -2.26
N LYS A 5 8.99 14.24 -3.32
CA LYS A 5 8.38 15.03 -4.39
C LYS A 5 7.29 14.24 -5.13
N ALA A 6 7.52 12.95 -5.38
CA ALA A 6 6.52 12.08 -6.02
C ALA A 6 5.26 11.90 -5.15
N ILE A 7 5.43 11.71 -3.83
CA ILE A 7 4.31 11.65 -2.86
C ILE A 7 3.53 12.97 -2.87
N ARG A 8 4.22 14.12 -2.82
CA ARG A 8 3.59 15.45 -2.87
C ARG A 8 2.82 15.67 -4.19
N LYS A 9 3.40 15.28 -5.33
CA LYS A 9 2.77 15.38 -6.65
C LYS A 9 1.51 14.53 -6.75
N ARG A 10 1.53 13.28 -6.23
CA ARG A 10 0.33 12.43 -6.17
C ARG A 10 -0.79 13.05 -5.33
N LYS A 11 -0.48 13.58 -4.14
CA LYS A 11 -1.45 14.27 -3.28
C LYS A 11 -2.09 15.48 -3.96
N LYS A 12 -1.29 16.31 -4.65
CA LYS A 12 -1.80 17.45 -5.44
C LYS A 12 -2.67 17.00 -6.61
N SER A 13 -2.25 15.96 -7.33
CA SER A 13 -3.03 15.38 -8.43
C SER A 13 -4.37 14.81 -7.97
N TYR A 14 -4.40 14.14 -6.82
CA TYR A 14 -5.62 13.63 -6.22
C TYR A 14 -6.61 14.76 -5.90
N LYS A 15 -6.13 15.84 -5.27
CA LYS A 15 -6.99 17.00 -4.95
C LYS A 15 -7.61 17.60 -6.21
N ARG A 16 -6.82 17.80 -7.26
CA ARG A 16 -7.33 18.32 -8.55
C ARG A 16 -8.35 17.39 -9.20
N PHE A 17 -8.09 16.08 -9.18
CA PHE A 17 -9.02 15.08 -9.70
C PHE A 17 -10.35 15.05 -8.93
N MET A 18 -10.31 15.13 -7.60
CA MET A 18 -11.52 15.17 -6.79
C MET A 18 -12.33 16.44 -7.04
N LEU A 19 -11.65 17.58 -7.16
CA LEU A 19 -12.28 18.84 -7.49
C LEU A 19 -12.96 18.78 -8.87
N SER A 20 -12.27 18.28 -9.90
CA SER A 20 -12.86 18.13 -11.24
C SER A 20 -14.04 17.16 -11.27
N MET A 21 -13.97 16.04 -10.55
CA MET A 21 -15.09 15.08 -10.48
C MET A 21 -16.32 15.69 -9.79
N SER A 22 -16.10 16.46 -8.73
CA SER A 22 -17.20 17.19 -8.08
C SER A 22 -17.85 18.21 -9.02
N PHE A 23 -17.06 18.92 -9.85
CA PHE A 23 -17.63 19.83 -10.84
C PHE A 23 -18.48 19.10 -11.88
N ILE A 24 -17.99 17.97 -12.41
CA ILE A 24 -18.72 17.19 -13.41
C ILE A 24 -20.06 16.68 -12.85
N PHE A 25 -20.05 16.18 -11.61
CA PHE A 25 -21.24 15.70 -10.88
C PHE A 25 -22.34 16.77 -10.74
N PHE A 26 -21.98 18.05 -10.63
CA PHE A 26 -22.97 19.14 -10.56
C PHE A 26 -23.34 19.72 -11.92
N ILE A 27 -22.39 19.81 -12.86
CA ILE A 27 -22.63 20.40 -14.18
C ILE A 27 -23.57 19.53 -15.03
N LEU A 28 -23.45 18.20 -14.94
CA LEU A 28 -24.30 17.26 -15.69
C LEU A 28 -25.81 17.44 -15.41
N PRO A 29 -26.30 17.41 -14.16
CA PRO A 29 -27.71 17.61 -13.86
C PRO A 29 -28.18 19.02 -14.22
N ILE A 30 -27.34 20.05 -14.03
CA ILE A 30 -27.67 21.44 -14.42
C ILE A 30 -27.85 21.55 -15.94
N ALA A 31 -26.92 20.99 -16.72
CA ALA A 31 -27.00 20.98 -18.18
C ALA A 31 -28.22 20.20 -18.69
N PHE A 32 -28.60 19.11 -18.01
CA PHE A 32 -29.81 18.36 -18.32
C PHE A 32 -31.08 19.19 -18.11
N ILE A 33 -31.17 19.91 -16.98
CA ILE A 33 -32.31 20.81 -16.70
C ILE A 33 -32.39 21.95 -17.73
N LEU A 34 -31.25 22.57 -18.07
CA LEU A 34 -31.19 23.66 -19.06
C LEU A 34 -31.57 23.22 -20.48
N SER A 35 -31.34 21.96 -20.83
CA SER A 35 -31.69 21.40 -22.13
C SER A 35 -33.21 21.32 -22.36
N GLY A 36 -34.02 21.30 -21.31
CA GLY A 36 -35.49 21.20 -21.39
C GLY A 36 -36.02 19.89 -21.98
N LYS A 37 -35.14 18.94 -22.31
CA LYS A 37 -35.46 17.65 -22.92
C LYS A 37 -35.67 16.56 -21.87
N PHE A 38 -36.82 16.60 -21.21
CA PHE A 38 -37.19 15.66 -20.14
C PHE A 38 -37.70 14.30 -20.64
N TYR A 39 -36.98 13.67 -21.57
CA TYR A 39 -37.29 12.30 -21.96
C TYR A 39 -36.77 11.31 -20.91
N LEU A 40 -37.58 10.31 -20.59
CA LEU A 40 -37.29 9.28 -19.59
C LEU A 40 -35.94 8.55 -19.87
N PHE A 41 -35.61 8.36 -21.15
CA PHE A 41 -34.32 7.81 -21.59
C PHE A 41 -33.11 8.62 -21.07
N TYR A 42 -33.15 9.95 -21.18
CA TYR A 42 -32.04 10.79 -20.72
C TYR A 42 -31.94 10.84 -19.20
N ILE A 43 -33.07 10.75 -18.49
CA ILE A 43 -33.08 10.71 -17.02
C ILE A 43 -32.38 9.44 -16.51
N ILE A 44 -32.72 8.27 -17.06
CA ILE A 44 -32.07 7.01 -16.69
C ILE A 44 -30.58 7.04 -17.01
N TYR A 45 -30.21 7.55 -18.19
CA TYR A 45 -28.82 7.66 -18.60
C TYR A 45 -28.00 8.53 -17.64
N LEU A 46 -28.55 9.68 -17.23
CA LEU A 46 -27.92 10.58 -16.27
C LEU A 46 -27.69 9.90 -14.91
N ILE A 47 -28.69 9.18 -14.40
CA ILE A 47 -28.57 8.42 -13.14
C ILE A 47 -27.42 7.41 -13.20
N ILE A 48 -27.30 6.66 -14.30
CA ILE A 48 -26.22 5.68 -14.48
C ILE A 48 -24.84 6.35 -14.49
N ILE A 49 -24.70 7.49 -15.18
CA ILE A 49 -23.45 8.25 -15.20
C ILE A 49 -23.08 8.75 -13.81
N GLU A 50 -24.03 9.29 -13.04
CA GLU A 50 -23.76 9.79 -11.69
C GLU A 50 -23.29 8.67 -10.75
N ILE A 51 -23.91 7.48 -10.85
CA ILE A 51 -23.46 6.30 -10.10
C ILE A 51 -22.02 5.91 -10.47
N LEU A 52 -21.67 5.94 -11.76
CA LEU A 52 -20.31 5.65 -12.22
C LEU A 52 -19.28 6.67 -11.70
N ILE A 53 -19.59 7.96 -11.76
CA ILE A 53 -18.73 9.04 -11.22
C ILE A 53 -18.52 8.86 -9.72
N PHE A 54 -19.60 8.54 -8.99
CA PHE A 54 -19.55 8.29 -7.56
C PHE A 54 -18.67 7.07 -7.21
N LEU A 55 -18.82 5.96 -7.94
CA LEU A 55 -18.00 4.76 -7.77
C LEU A 55 -16.50 5.05 -8.01
N VAL A 56 -16.16 5.75 -9.09
CA VAL A 56 -14.77 6.13 -9.41
C VAL A 56 -14.19 7.00 -8.29
N SER A 57 -14.99 7.92 -7.75
CA SER A 57 -14.59 8.78 -6.63
C SER A 57 -14.30 7.98 -5.36
N ILE A 58 -15.14 7.00 -5.00
CA ILE A 58 -14.90 6.10 -3.86
C ILE A 58 -13.60 5.31 -4.04
N ILE A 59 -13.40 4.70 -5.21
CA ILE A 59 -12.21 3.89 -5.50
C ILE A 59 -10.95 4.75 -5.33
N LYS A 60 -10.96 5.96 -5.91
CA LYS A 60 -9.81 6.87 -5.83
C LYS A 60 -9.53 7.32 -4.39
N MET A 61 -10.56 7.61 -3.60
CA MET A 61 -10.42 7.99 -2.18
C MET A 61 -9.86 6.85 -1.33
N SER A 62 -10.27 5.61 -1.60
CA SER A 62 -9.75 4.43 -0.89
C SER A 62 -8.25 4.18 -1.13
N ASN A 63 -7.74 4.53 -2.32
CA ASN A 63 -6.35 4.33 -2.69
C ASN A 63 -5.40 5.37 -2.05
N GLU A 64 -5.86 6.60 -1.83
CA GLU A 64 -5.02 7.69 -1.33
C GLU A 64 -4.93 7.74 0.22
N SER A 65 -5.93 7.19 0.91
CA SER A 65 -6.15 7.31 2.36
C SER A 65 -5.22 6.46 3.26
N LEU A 66 -4.22 5.78 2.70
CA LEU A 66 -3.29 5.00 3.51
C LEU A 66 -2.44 5.89 4.42
N LYS A 67 -2.53 5.64 5.73
CA LYS A 67 -1.70 6.25 6.78
C LYS A 67 -1.04 5.14 7.59
N PHE A 68 0.22 5.33 7.95
CA PHE A 68 0.91 4.41 8.85
C PHE A 68 1.52 5.19 10.00
N TYR A 69 1.52 4.57 11.17
CA TYR A 69 2.09 5.09 12.41
C TYR A 69 3.07 4.07 12.95
N CYS A 70 4.21 4.58 13.41
CA CYS A 70 5.33 3.79 13.88
C CYS A 70 5.61 4.27 15.28
N ASP A 71 5.31 3.41 16.25
CA ASP A 71 5.39 3.72 17.66
C ASP A 71 6.31 2.68 18.29
N GLY A 72 7.61 2.77 18.02
CA GLY A 72 8.76 1.99 18.56
C GLY A 72 8.68 0.46 18.53
N TYR A 73 7.63 -0.07 19.13
CA TYR A 73 7.29 -1.47 19.35
C TYR A 73 6.06 -1.93 18.53
N LYS A 74 5.19 -0.99 18.14
CA LYS A 74 3.97 -1.23 17.36
C LYS A 74 3.97 -0.47 16.05
N LEU A 75 3.53 -1.14 15.00
CA LEU A 75 3.33 -0.57 13.68
C LEU A 75 1.84 -0.65 13.34
N LYS A 76 1.20 0.51 13.18
CA LYS A 76 -0.23 0.63 12.86
C LYS A 76 -0.38 1.10 11.42
N ILE A 77 -0.82 0.21 10.53
CA ILE A 77 -1.12 0.54 9.13
C ILE A 77 -2.63 0.68 8.99
N ILE A 78 -3.10 1.87 8.66
CA ILE A 78 -4.51 2.17 8.43
C ILE A 78 -4.77 2.16 6.92
N PHE A 79 -5.70 1.31 6.50
CA PHE A 79 -6.09 1.16 5.11
C PHE A 79 -7.46 1.77 4.85
N GLY A 80 -7.52 2.61 3.82
CA GLY A 80 -8.78 2.98 3.17
C GLY A 80 -9.75 3.80 4.03
N ILE A 81 -10.99 3.88 3.51
CA ILE A 81 -12.13 4.60 4.10
C ILE A 81 -12.71 3.84 5.31
N LYS A 82 -12.70 2.50 5.27
CA LYS A 82 -13.19 1.62 6.35
C LYS A 82 -12.30 1.63 7.60
N ARG A 83 -11.19 2.39 7.59
CA ARG A 83 -10.22 2.51 8.71
C ARG A 83 -9.71 1.17 9.23
N ASP A 84 -9.72 0.13 8.39
CA ASP A 84 -9.15 -1.17 8.73
C ASP A 84 -7.69 -0.96 9.12
N SER A 85 -7.37 -1.20 10.39
CA SER A 85 -6.02 -1.01 10.89
C SER A 85 -5.35 -2.35 11.16
N ILE A 86 -4.21 -2.59 10.52
CA ILE A 86 -3.31 -3.66 10.87
C ILE A 86 -2.40 -3.14 11.98
N LYS A 87 -2.46 -3.77 13.15
CA LYS A 87 -1.50 -3.54 14.24
C LYS A 87 -0.50 -4.70 14.21
N ILE A 88 0.75 -4.41 13.87
CA ILE A 88 1.87 -5.35 13.84
C ILE A 88 2.70 -5.09 15.09
N ILE A 89 3.00 -6.13 15.86
CA ILE A 89 3.95 -6.05 16.98
C ILE A 89 5.31 -6.44 16.44
N CYS A 90 6.26 -5.50 16.41
CA CYS A 90 7.52 -5.67 15.70
C CYS A 90 8.40 -6.80 16.27
N GLU A 91 8.34 -7.03 17.59
CA GLU A 91 9.08 -8.11 18.26
C GLU A 91 8.70 -9.52 17.77
N LYS A 92 7.47 -9.68 17.27
CA LYS A 92 6.96 -10.97 16.81
C LYS A 92 7.19 -11.21 15.33
N VAL A 93 7.75 -10.23 14.62
CA VAL A 93 8.05 -10.31 13.19
C VAL A 93 9.38 -11.04 13.01
N ILE A 94 9.37 -12.11 12.22
CA ILE A 94 10.55 -12.96 12.00
C ILE A 94 11.19 -12.68 10.66
N LEU A 95 10.38 -12.47 9.62
CA LEU A 95 10.86 -12.27 8.25
C LEU A 95 10.05 -11.17 7.59
N VAL A 96 10.75 -10.28 6.89
CA VAL A 96 10.15 -9.29 6.00
C VAL A 96 10.77 -9.44 4.63
N HIS A 97 9.95 -9.81 3.66
CA HIS A 97 10.32 -9.97 2.26
C HIS A 97 9.58 -8.98 1.37
N VAL A 98 10.22 -8.57 0.28
CA VAL A 98 9.61 -7.70 -0.73
C VAL A 98 9.64 -8.38 -2.07
N GLU A 99 8.46 -8.51 -2.67
CA GLU A 99 8.28 -9.15 -3.97
C GLU A 99 7.79 -8.12 -5.01
N LYS A 100 8.28 -8.22 -6.25
CA LYS A 100 7.75 -7.44 -7.38
C LYS A 100 6.40 -8.00 -7.82
N TYR A 101 5.56 -7.18 -8.47
CA TYR A 101 4.39 -7.72 -9.17
C TYR A 101 4.83 -8.29 -10.53
N GLU A 102 4.62 -9.59 -10.77
CA GLU A 102 4.89 -10.25 -12.06
C GLU A 102 4.18 -9.60 -13.26
N ASN A 103 2.98 -9.06 -13.07
CA ASN A 103 2.12 -8.54 -14.14
C ASN A 103 2.12 -7.00 -14.25
N GLN A 104 3.28 -6.37 -14.37
CA GLN A 104 3.33 -4.98 -14.83
C GLN A 104 3.83 -4.95 -16.27
N ASN A 105 2.91 -4.62 -17.18
CA ASN A 105 3.18 -4.30 -18.59
C ASN A 105 4.54 -3.62 -18.75
N LYS A 106 5.37 -4.16 -19.66
CA LYS A 106 6.71 -3.67 -20.06
C LYS A 106 6.81 -2.16 -20.38
N ASN A 107 5.68 -1.45 -20.44
CA ASN A 107 5.58 -0.05 -20.83
C ASN A 107 5.31 0.92 -19.66
N LYS A 108 5.35 0.48 -18.40
CA LYS A 108 5.27 1.39 -17.24
C LYS A 108 6.67 1.72 -16.73
N ILE A 109 7.00 3.01 -16.81
CA ILE A 109 8.24 3.69 -16.38
C ILE A 109 8.97 2.94 -15.24
N LYS A 110 10.19 2.50 -15.54
CA LYS A 110 11.15 1.65 -14.79
C LYS A 110 11.45 2.01 -13.31
N ASP A 111 10.96 3.13 -12.77
CA ASP A 111 11.54 3.70 -11.55
C ASP A 111 10.64 3.65 -10.32
N ILE A 112 9.39 3.19 -10.44
CA ILE A 112 8.45 3.06 -9.31
C ILE A 112 7.63 1.78 -9.46
N ASP A 113 8.31 0.64 -9.44
CA ASP A 113 7.62 -0.63 -9.35
C ASP A 113 6.81 -0.67 -8.06
N ASP A 114 5.48 -0.77 -8.18
CA ASP A 114 4.67 -1.18 -7.04
C ASP A 114 5.11 -2.58 -6.63
N PHE A 115 5.26 -2.83 -5.33
CA PHE A 115 5.79 -4.08 -4.79
C PHE A 115 4.95 -4.57 -3.61
N LYS A 116 4.94 -5.87 -3.32
CA LYS A 116 4.24 -6.41 -2.15
C LYS A 116 5.23 -6.55 -1.01
N ILE A 117 4.81 -6.20 0.21
CA ILE A 117 5.58 -6.51 1.42
C ILE A 117 4.93 -7.72 2.08
N ILE A 118 5.71 -8.76 2.28
CA ILE A 118 5.30 -9.99 2.95
C ILE A 118 5.95 -9.99 4.32
N ILE A 119 5.12 -10.16 5.35
CA ILE A 119 5.58 -10.18 6.74
C ILE A 119 5.19 -11.52 7.33
N LEU A 120 6.18 -12.24 7.86
CA LEU A 120 6.01 -13.47 8.63
C LEU A 120 6.18 -13.18 10.11
N ALA A 121 5.34 -13.78 10.94
CA ALA A 121 5.36 -13.60 12.40
C ALA A 121 5.06 -14.89 13.15
N THR A 122 5.54 -14.96 14.41
CA THR A 122 5.36 -16.11 15.32
C THR A 122 3.95 -16.23 15.88
N SER A 123 3.13 -15.18 15.85
CA SER A 123 1.81 -15.20 16.50
C SER A 123 0.80 -14.33 15.77
N LYS A 124 -0.46 -14.75 15.72
CA LYS A 124 -1.56 -13.98 15.16
C LYS A 124 -1.73 -12.63 15.87
N PHE A 125 -1.61 -11.54 15.11
CA PHE A 125 -2.02 -10.21 15.54
C PHE A 125 -3.54 -10.09 15.56
N ARG A 126 -4.08 -9.18 16.38
CA ARG A 126 -5.52 -8.87 16.47
C ARG A 126 -6.01 -8.14 15.21
N ASN A 127 -5.98 -8.84 14.06
CA ASN A 127 -6.33 -8.35 12.75
C ASN A 127 -6.69 -9.52 11.81
N ASN A 128 -7.81 -9.39 11.09
CA ASN A 128 -8.34 -10.42 10.21
C ASN A 128 -7.48 -10.69 8.97
N ARG A 129 -6.55 -9.78 8.63
CA ARG A 129 -5.65 -9.94 7.47
C ARG A 129 -4.39 -10.74 7.78
N MET A 130 -4.31 -11.34 8.96
CA MET A 130 -3.23 -12.20 9.35
C MET A 130 -3.70 -13.65 9.35
N ILE A 131 -3.10 -14.42 8.47
CA ILE A 131 -3.55 -15.77 8.09
C ILE A 131 -2.46 -16.75 8.51
N ALA A 132 -2.85 -17.94 8.96
CA ALA A 132 -1.88 -19.02 9.21
C ALA A 132 -1.20 -19.41 7.90
N VAL A 133 0.08 -19.77 7.95
CA VAL A 133 0.80 -20.23 6.76
C VAL A 133 0.16 -21.51 6.23
N ASP A 134 -0.26 -21.46 4.97
CA ASP A 134 -0.88 -22.57 4.24
C ASP A 134 -0.02 -23.03 3.06
N LEU A 135 -0.27 -24.23 2.56
CA LEU A 135 0.46 -24.78 1.41
C LEU A 135 0.33 -23.89 0.16
N ASN A 136 -0.81 -23.23 -0.03
CA ASN A 136 -1.00 -22.32 -1.15
C ASN A 136 -0.13 -21.07 -1.03
N PHE A 137 0.07 -20.53 0.17
CA PHE A 137 1.01 -19.45 0.40
C PHE A 137 2.45 -19.86 0.08
N LEU A 138 2.87 -21.05 0.53
CA LEU A 138 4.21 -21.57 0.26
C LEU A 138 4.47 -21.75 -1.24
N LYS A 139 3.50 -22.32 -1.97
CA LYS A 139 3.57 -22.42 -3.43
C LYS A 139 3.66 -21.06 -4.12
N ARG A 140 2.99 -20.04 -3.57
CA ARG A 140 2.91 -18.71 -4.17
C ARG A 140 4.16 -17.86 -3.92
N TYR A 141 4.86 -18.08 -2.81
CA TYR A 141 6.04 -17.30 -2.42
C TYR A 141 7.20 -18.24 -2.08
N PRO A 142 7.86 -18.83 -3.10
CA PRO A 142 8.85 -19.89 -2.90
C PRO A 142 10.03 -19.45 -2.03
N TYR A 143 10.53 -18.22 -2.21
CA TYR A 143 11.60 -17.68 -1.37
C TYR A 143 11.24 -17.63 0.13
N VAL A 144 9.99 -17.26 0.43
CA VAL A 144 9.49 -17.26 1.81
C VAL A 144 9.26 -18.68 2.31
N ALA A 145 8.92 -19.61 1.42
CA ALA A 145 8.73 -21.01 1.74
C ALA A 145 10.02 -21.68 2.21
N ASP A 146 11.14 -21.43 1.53
CA ASP A 146 12.44 -22.00 1.92
C ASP A 146 12.84 -21.55 3.34
N HIS A 147 12.70 -20.26 3.64
CA HIS A 147 12.92 -19.74 4.98
C HIS A 147 11.94 -20.33 6.01
N TYR A 148 10.67 -20.50 5.63
CA TYR A 148 9.67 -21.11 6.51
C TYR A 148 9.99 -22.57 6.84
N ILE A 149 10.44 -23.36 5.85
CA ILE A 149 10.82 -24.76 6.04
C ILE A 149 11.97 -24.86 7.05
N ASN A 150 13.00 -24.01 6.91
CA ASN A 150 14.12 -23.95 7.84
C ASN A 150 13.64 -23.59 9.26
N LEU A 151 12.76 -22.60 9.40
CA LEU A 151 12.19 -22.22 10.69
C LEU A 151 11.35 -23.33 11.33
N LYS A 152 10.60 -24.08 10.52
CA LYS A 152 9.75 -25.19 10.97
C LYS A 152 10.57 -26.42 11.36
N SER A 153 11.73 -26.63 10.74
CA SER A 153 12.69 -27.67 11.15
C SER A 153 13.26 -27.38 12.55
N ILE A 154 13.55 -26.12 12.87
CA ILE A 154 14.07 -25.71 14.17
C ILE A 154 12.95 -25.67 15.24
N TYR A 155 11.76 -25.23 14.86
CA TYR A 155 10.61 -25.07 15.78
C TYR A 155 9.36 -25.80 15.24
N PRO A 156 9.31 -27.14 15.33
CA PRO A 156 8.24 -27.94 14.75
C PRO A 156 6.87 -27.64 15.37
N GLU A 157 6.82 -27.28 16.66
CA GLU A 157 5.55 -27.03 17.37
C GLU A 157 4.98 -25.63 17.14
N LYS A 158 5.79 -24.67 16.62
CA LYS A 158 5.34 -23.29 16.46
C LYS A 158 4.48 -23.11 15.23
N ASN A 159 3.37 -22.41 15.39
CA ASN A 159 2.53 -21.96 14.29
C ASN A 159 3.00 -20.59 13.81
N PHE A 160 3.12 -20.43 12.50
CA PHE A 160 3.50 -19.16 11.89
C PHE A 160 2.34 -18.57 11.13
N TYR A 161 2.37 -17.26 11.02
CA TYR A 161 1.32 -16.47 10.41
C TYR A 161 1.96 -15.44 9.48
N TYR A 162 1.22 -15.09 8.43
CA TYR A 162 1.68 -14.10 7.46
C TYR A 162 0.64 -13.02 7.21
N THR A 163 1.13 -11.87 6.73
CA THR A 163 0.29 -10.83 6.13
C THR A 163 0.99 -10.24 4.91
N VAL A 164 0.19 -9.89 3.90
CA VAL A 164 0.70 -9.33 2.64
C VAL A 164 0.15 -7.92 2.45
N ILE A 165 1.05 -6.93 2.47
CA ILE A 165 0.74 -5.53 2.22
C ILE A 165 0.84 -5.27 0.72
N LYS A 166 -0.31 -5.41 0.05
CA LYS A 166 -0.45 -5.16 -1.40
C LYS A 166 -0.70 -3.69 -1.73
N ARG A 167 -1.37 -2.95 -0.83
CA ARG A 167 -1.79 -1.56 -1.06
C ARG A 167 -0.86 -0.60 -0.32
N ALA A 168 -0.45 0.49 -0.98
CA ALA A 168 0.21 1.69 -0.43
C ALA A 168 0.99 2.48 -1.50
N GLY A 169 1.19 1.92 -2.70
CA GLY A 169 1.93 2.57 -3.79
C GLY A 169 3.28 3.10 -3.31
N ILE A 170 3.58 4.37 -3.63
CA ILE A 170 4.84 5.03 -3.26
C ILE A 170 5.03 5.14 -1.74
N LYS A 171 3.95 5.15 -0.95
CA LYS A 171 4.04 5.20 0.53
C LYS A 171 4.62 3.92 1.13
N LYS A 172 4.84 2.85 0.34
CA LYS A 172 5.54 1.66 0.79
C LYS A 172 7.00 1.95 1.13
N TYR A 173 7.66 2.86 0.42
CA TYR A 173 9.06 3.20 0.70
C TYR A 173 9.30 3.76 2.12
N PRO A 174 8.57 4.80 2.57
CA PRO A 174 8.72 5.26 3.95
C PRO A 174 8.20 4.24 4.98
N LEU A 175 7.28 3.35 4.59
CA LEU A 175 6.88 2.21 5.42
C LEU A 175 8.03 1.20 5.61
N LEU A 176 8.82 0.90 4.57
CA LEU A 176 9.99 0.01 4.68
C LEU A 176 10.99 0.55 5.71
N ASP A 177 11.32 1.84 5.65
CA ASP A 177 12.25 2.46 6.60
C ASP A 177 11.72 2.40 8.05
N CYS A 178 10.41 2.58 8.22
CA CYS A 178 9.78 2.40 9.52
C CYS A 178 9.83 0.94 10.01
N ILE A 179 9.55 -0.05 9.14
CA ILE A 179 9.64 -1.47 9.53
C ILE A 179 11.08 -1.78 9.94
N TYR A 180 12.07 -1.35 9.16
CA TYR A 180 13.48 -1.60 9.43
C TYR A 180 13.93 -1.02 10.79
N LYS A 181 13.49 0.20 11.13
CA LYS A 181 13.87 0.85 12.40
C LYS A 181 13.23 0.23 13.64
N ASN A 182 12.01 -0.28 13.53
CA ASN A 182 11.25 -0.74 14.68
C ASN A 182 11.29 -2.27 14.85
N CYS A 183 11.37 -3.03 13.76
CA CYS A 183 11.38 -4.49 13.78
C CYS A 183 12.83 -5.01 13.76
N VAL A 184 13.58 -4.72 14.83
CA VAL A 184 15.03 -4.99 14.94
C VAL A 184 15.35 -6.50 14.89
N TYR A 185 14.49 -7.33 15.47
CA TYR A 185 14.69 -8.79 15.53
C TYR A 185 14.25 -9.53 14.26
N ALA A 186 13.74 -8.82 13.26
CA ALA A 186 13.28 -9.43 12.02
C ALA A 186 14.46 -9.65 11.06
N HIS A 187 14.44 -10.79 10.37
CA HIS A 187 15.29 -11.03 9.22
C HIS A 187 14.75 -10.26 8.00
N PHE A 188 15.62 -9.51 7.33
CA PHE A 188 15.30 -8.72 6.14
C PHE A 188 15.98 -9.32 4.92
N THR A 189 15.22 -9.58 3.86
CA THR A 189 15.77 -10.14 2.62
C THR A 189 16.55 -9.10 1.82
N ASP A 190 17.44 -9.52 0.94
CA ASP A 190 18.23 -8.60 0.11
C ASP A 190 17.34 -7.67 -0.73
N ASP A 191 16.23 -8.18 -1.27
CA ASP A 191 15.25 -7.37 -1.98
C ASP A 191 14.65 -6.23 -1.13
N PHE A 192 14.45 -6.48 0.16
CA PHE A 192 13.99 -5.46 1.09
C PHE A 192 15.07 -4.40 1.28
N ILE A 193 16.31 -4.84 1.53
CA ILE A 193 17.46 -3.95 1.79
C ILE A 193 17.76 -3.08 0.55
N ASN A 194 17.74 -3.65 -0.64
CA ASN A 194 17.97 -2.94 -1.90
C ASN A 194 16.93 -1.83 -2.12
N ARG A 195 15.65 -2.09 -1.82
CA ARG A 195 14.59 -1.07 -1.91
C ARG A 195 14.67 -0.02 -0.82
N LEU A 196 15.14 -0.40 0.37
CA LEU A 196 15.39 0.55 1.46
C LEU A 196 16.54 1.50 1.12
N LYS A 197 17.65 0.97 0.59
CA LYS A 197 18.79 1.77 0.09
C LYS A 197 18.33 2.77 -0.97
N PHE A 198 17.60 2.28 -1.98
CA PHE A 198 16.99 3.13 -3.01
C PHE A 198 16.15 4.26 -2.40
N TYR A 199 15.33 3.98 -1.39
CA TYR A 199 14.54 5.01 -0.72
C TYR A 199 15.40 6.08 -0.04
N ARG A 200 16.44 5.66 0.71
CA ARG A 200 17.31 6.58 1.45
C ARG A 200 18.10 7.51 0.53
N GLU A 201 18.57 7.02 -0.60
CA GLU A 201 19.27 7.83 -1.62
C GLU A 201 18.33 8.82 -2.32
N ASN A 202 17.07 8.44 -2.50
CA ASN A 202 16.08 9.19 -3.29
C ASN A 202 15.07 9.99 -2.44
N SER A 203 15.32 10.18 -1.15
CA SER A 203 14.46 10.95 -0.23
C SER A 203 15.09 12.30 0.14
N GLU A 204 14.30 13.38 0.11
CA GLU A 204 14.75 14.72 0.57
C GLU A 204 15.12 14.68 2.04
N LYS A 205 14.36 13.92 2.86
CA LYS A 205 14.59 13.85 4.30
C LYS A 205 16.01 13.40 4.65
N TYR A 206 16.53 12.42 3.91
CA TYR A 206 17.86 11.86 4.13
C TYR A 206 18.98 12.68 3.49
N ASN A 207 18.72 13.27 2.32
CA ASN A 207 19.67 14.15 1.65
C ASN A 207 19.88 15.47 2.41
N LEU A 208 18.83 16.01 3.06
CA LEU A 208 18.94 17.19 3.93
C LEU A 208 19.77 16.90 5.19
N THR A 209 19.56 15.75 5.84
CA THR A 209 20.41 15.37 6.99
C THR A 209 21.86 15.18 6.59
N LYS A 210 22.15 14.61 5.41
CA LYS A 210 23.53 14.39 4.95
C LYS A 210 24.29 15.70 4.68
N ASN A 211 23.57 16.74 4.23
CA ASN A 211 24.16 18.06 3.98
C ASN A 211 24.34 18.90 5.25
N ASN A 212 23.63 18.61 6.34
CA ASN A 212 23.79 19.33 7.61
C ASN A 212 24.99 18.83 8.45
N TYR A 213 25.61 17.71 8.07
CA TYR A 213 26.81 17.15 8.72
C TYR A 213 28.04 17.19 7.81
N LYS A 214 27.99 17.98 6.74
CA LYS A 214 29.12 18.32 5.86
C LYS A 214 29.44 19.79 6.04
#